data_AF-A0A8T4C5P2-F1
#
_entry.id   AF-A0A8T4C5P2-F1
#
_cell.length_a   1.000
_cell.length_b   1.000
_cell.length_c   1.000
_cell.angle_alpha   90.00
_cell.angle_beta   90.00
_cell.angle_gamma   90.00
#
_symmetry.space_group_name_H-M   'P 1'
#
loop_
_entity.id
_entity.type
_entity.pdbx_description
1 polymer ?
#
loop_
_entity_poly.entity_id
_entity_poly.type
_entity_poly.pdbx_seq_one_letter_code
_entity_poly.pdbx_strand_id
1 'polypeptide(L)'
;MKKMNNWRMDSAKNSAWPRMAIMVIGIIALVIVSWLGWNYFSSSQNQSLLVQNCSSINRESYGVNPVIFEELPSPPACFYTVVDAFRSGDFLNPFFFDKTYYLQPEFFPLFEREGLAAWKYPSAGVWGAVGYGAHPSSLSFSLLPGQRIRTRLFIFSSMGIRTYQGMRIAPFFPNPVDEAHVTISILGKAGNGFIVGPNFPKFSSMWVQPVDIEIRAAENIPPETLRARLVVKSPESATDEQGIEKYGSNYFPATAYVGERSPAEITITILPEK
;
A
#
# COMPACT_ATOMS: atom_id res chain seq x y z
N MET A 1 58.04 20.35 -69.51
CA MET A 1 56.91 19.41 -69.29
C MET A 1 57.26 18.48 -68.12
N LYS A 2 56.71 18.76 -66.93
CA LYS A 2 56.93 17.97 -65.69
C LYS A 2 55.64 17.19 -65.40
N LYS A 3 55.71 15.86 -65.38
CA LYS A 3 54.58 14.97 -65.06
C LYS A 3 54.30 15.02 -63.55
N MET A 4 53.07 15.40 -63.19
CA MET A 4 52.52 15.26 -61.84
C MET A 4 52.01 13.83 -61.65
N ASN A 5 52.53 13.14 -60.62
CA ASN A 5 52.02 11.84 -60.19
C ASN A 5 50.94 12.07 -59.13
N ASN A 6 49.71 11.67 -59.46
CA ASN A 6 48.59 11.54 -58.53
C ASN A 6 48.80 10.30 -57.64
N TRP A 7 49.04 10.51 -56.36
CA TRP A 7 48.94 9.45 -55.35
C TRP A 7 47.51 9.43 -54.78
N ARG A 8 46.74 8.44 -55.19
CA ARG A 8 45.44 8.10 -54.61
C ARG A 8 45.71 7.17 -53.41
N MET A 9 45.44 7.66 -52.20
CA MET A 9 45.41 6.82 -50.99
C MET A 9 44.00 6.23 -50.86
N ASP A 10 43.85 4.96 -51.24
CA ASP A 10 42.65 4.19 -50.94
C ASP A 10 42.72 3.72 -49.47
N SER A 11 42.02 4.46 -48.61
CA SER A 11 41.81 4.11 -47.20
C SER A 11 40.76 3.00 -47.11
N ALA A 12 41.23 1.75 -47.11
CA ALA A 12 40.40 0.59 -46.81
C ALA A 12 40.02 0.60 -45.32
N LYS A 13 38.87 1.21 -45.00
CA LYS A 13 38.22 1.13 -43.68
C LYS A 13 37.60 -0.26 -43.48
N ASN A 14 38.40 -1.23 -43.07
CA ASN A 14 37.91 -2.44 -42.41
C ASN A 14 37.69 -2.14 -40.92
N SER A 15 36.58 -1.46 -40.59
CA SER A 15 36.20 -1.25 -39.18
C SER A 15 35.59 -2.53 -38.63
N ALA A 16 36.34 -3.26 -37.80
CA ALA A 16 35.85 -4.40 -37.01
C ALA A 16 34.98 -3.98 -35.80
N TRP A 17 34.90 -2.68 -35.52
CA TRP A 17 34.17 -2.06 -34.41
C TRP A 17 32.65 -2.31 -34.36
N PRO A 18 31.88 -2.28 -35.47
CA PRO A 18 30.43 -2.50 -35.39
C PRO A 18 30.08 -3.95 -35.00
N ARG A 19 30.97 -4.92 -35.22
CA ARG A 19 30.72 -6.33 -34.85
C ARG A 19 30.91 -6.59 -33.36
N MET A 20 31.87 -5.92 -32.70
CA MET A 20 32.04 -6.03 -31.25
C MET A 20 30.91 -5.34 -30.47
N ALA A 21 30.43 -4.19 -30.94
CA ALA A 21 29.33 -3.47 -30.29
C ALA A 21 28.03 -4.29 -30.24
N ILE A 22 27.69 -4.97 -31.34
CA ILE A 22 26.48 -5.83 -31.42
C ILE A 22 26.59 -7.03 -30.46
N MET A 23 27.78 -7.61 -30.31
CA MET A 23 27.99 -8.77 -29.44
C MET A 23 27.88 -8.40 -27.94
N VAL A 24 28.42 -7.24 -27.54
CA VAL A 24 28.32 -6.75 -26.15
C VAL A 24 26.88 -6.42 -25.77
N ILE A 25 26.11 -5.78 -26.68
CA ILE A 25 24.69 -5.49 -26.46
C ILE A 25 23.88 -6.79 -26.31
N GLY A 26 24.18 -7.82 -27.12
CA GLY A 26 23.51 -9.12 -27.02
C GLY A 26 23.75 -9.84 -25.69
N ILE A 27 24.97 -9.80 -25.17
CA ILE A 27 25.32 -10.42 -23.88
C ILE A 27 24.65 -9.68 -22.72
N ILE A 28 24.64 -8.34 -22.73
CA ILE A 28 23.97 -7.54 -21.70
C ILE A 28 22.46 -7.80 -21.69
N ALA A 29 21.81 -7.88 -22.86
CA ALA A 29 20.40 -8.21 -22.97
C ALA A 29 20.07 -9.60 -22.42
N LEU A 30 20.91 -10.61 -22.70
CA LEU A 30 20.74 -11.96 -22.16
C LEU A 30 20.88 -12.01 -20.63
N VAL A 31 21.84 -11.30 -20.05
CA VAL A 31 22.01 -11.24 -18.58
C VAL A 31 20.81 -10.55 -17.92
N ILE A 32 20.30 -9.46 -18.50
CA ILE A 32 19.12 -8.75 -17.98
C ILE A 32 17.87 -9.64 -18.03
N VAL A 33 17.63 -10.33 -19.16
CA VAL A 33 16.48 -11.25 -19.30
C VAL A 33 16.59 -12.43 -18.34
N SER A 34 17.79 -12.97 -18.13
CA SER A 34 18.05 -14.06 -17.18
C SER A 34 17.79 -13.63 -15.73
N TRP A 35 18.23 -12.42 -15.36
CA TRP A 35 18.06 -11.88 -14.01
C TRP A 35 16.59 -11.53 -13.71
N LEU A 36 15.87 -10.95 -14.67
CA LEU A 36 14.44 -10.68 -14.54
C LEU A 36 13.62 -11.99 -14.50
N GLY A 37 13.98 -12.99 -15.32
CA GLY A 37 13.34 -14.30 -15.34
C GLY A 37 13.50 -15.07 -14.03
N TRP A 38 14.69 -15.04 -13.42
CA TRP A 38 14.95 -15.74 -12.16
C TRP A 38 14.17 -15.14 -10.99
N ASN A 39 14.07 -13.81 -10.91
CA ASN A 39 13.28 -13.12 -9.89
C ASN A 39 11.77 -13.39 -10.04
N TYR A 40 11.27 -13.50 -11.27
CA TYR A 40 9.87 -13.83 -11.52
C TYR A 40 9.57 -15.30 -11.20
N PHE A 41 10.43 -16.23 -11.63
CA PHE A 41 10.21 -17.67 -11.47
C PHE A 41 10.37 -18.16 -10.01
N SER A 42 11.31 -17.61 -9.25
CA SER A 42 11.51 -17.95 -7.84
C SER A 42 10.31 -17.55 -6.95
N SER A 43 9.59 -16.48 -7.30
CA SER A 43 8.36 -16.11 -6.59
C SER A 43 7.24 -17.15 -6.74
N SER A 44 7.18 -17.86 -7.88
CA SER A 44 6.11 -18.81 -8.17
C SER A 44 6.28 -20.16 -7.46
N GLN A 45 7.51 -20.64 -7.28
CA GLN A 45 7.75 -21.93 -6.62
C GLN A 45 7.57 -21.84 -5.10
N ASN A 46 7.92 -20.71 -4.46
CA ASN A 46 7.75 -20.53 -3.02
C ASN A 46 6.26 -20.48 -2.58
N GLN A 47 5.34 -20.11 -3.48
CA GLN A 47 3.91 -20.14 -3.17
C GLN A 47 3.36 -21.56 -2.96
N SER A 48 3.96 -22.57 -3.59
CA SER A 48 3.47 -23.96 -3.52
C SER A 48 3.82 -24.68 -2.21
N LEU A 49 4.94 -24.33 -1.57
CA LEU A 49 5.40 -24.94 -0.32
C LEU A 49 4.65 -24.41 0.92
N LEU A 50 4.07 -23.21 0.85
CA LEU A 50 3.30 -22.61 1.95
C LEU A 50 1.99 -23.35 2.26
N VAL A 51 1.50 -24.21 1.35
CA VAL A 51 0.16 -24.81 1.44
C VAL A 51 0.12 -26.05 2.34
N GLN A 52 1.24 -26.74 2.59
CA GLN A 52 1.20 -28.04 3.26
C GLN A 52 0.95 -27.98 4.78
N ASN A 53 1.09 -26.82 5.43
CA ASN A 53 0.82 -26.62 6.87
C ASN A 53 0.14 -25.27 7.12
N CYS A 54 -0.93 -24.97 6.39
CA CYS A 54 -1.54 -23.64 6.47
C CYS A 54 -2.60 -23.52 7.57
N SER A 55 -2.61 -22.36 8.23
CA SER A 55 -3.54 -22.06 9.34
C SER A 55 -4.71 -21.20 8.86
N SER A 56 -5.93 -21.60 9.23
CA SER A 56 -7.18 -20.92 8.91
C SER A 56 -7.79 -20.27 10.15
N ILE A 57 -8.64 -19.25 9.95
CA ILE A 57 -9.36 -18.60 11.03
C ILE A 57 -10.31 -19.58 11.72
N ASN A 58 -10.25 -19.65 13.06
CA ASN A 58 -11.18 -20.41 13.89
C ASN A 58 -11.91 -19.48 14.88
N ARG A 59 -12.99 -18.83 14.41
CA ARG A 59 -13.80 -17.90 15.21
C ARG A 59 -14.59 -18.56 16.34
N GLU A 60 -14.86 -19.86 16.27
CA GLU A 60 -15.57 -20.58 17.34
C GLU A 60 -14.75 -20.56 18.65
N SER A 61 -13.42 -20.59 18.53
CA SER A 61 -12.49 -20.51 19.66
C SER A 61 -12.52 -19.16 20.38
N TYR A 62 -13.09 -18.12 19.76
CA TYR A 62 -13.08 -16.77 20.32
C TYR A 62 -14.07 -16.60 21.46
N GLY A 63 -15.07 -17.47 21.64
CA GLY A 63 -16.04 -17.32 22.74
C GLY A 63 -16.85 -16.01 22.67
N VAL A 64 -17.11 -15.51 21.47
CA VAL A 64 -17.96 -14.34 21.18
C VAL A 64 -19.10 -14.79 20.26
N ASN A 65 -20.21 -14.02 20.23
CA ASN A 65 -21.36 -14.37 19.39
C ASN A 65 -20.97 -14.31 17.89
N PRO A 66 -21.14 -15.39 17.10
CA PRO A 66 -20.79 -15.41 15.67
C PRO A 66 -21.49 -14.33 14.83
N VAL A 67 -22.65 -13.83 15.27
CA VAL A 67 -23.40 -12.75 14.60
C VAL A 67 -22.55 -11.50 14.36
N ILE A 68 -21.53 -11.25 15.18
CA ILE A 68 -20.66 -10.07 14.99
C ILE A 68 -19.91 -10.09 13.65
N PHE A 69 -19.75 -11.26 13.04
CA PHE A 69 -19.04 -11.47 11.78
C PHE A 69 -19.96 -11.74 10.58
N GLU A 70 -21.28 -11.71 10.74
CA GLU A 70 -22.24 -12.18 9.74
C GLU A 70 -22.19 -11.41 8.40
N GLU A 71 -21.78 -10.14 8.43
CA GLU A 71 -21.65 -9.29 7.24
C GLU A 71 -20.28 -9.41 6.56
N LEU A 72 -19.33 -10.13 7.17
CA LEU A 72 -18.01 -10.31 6.62
C LEU A 72 -18.02 -11.41 5.54
N PRO A 73 -17.24 -11.25 4.46
CA PRO A 73 -17.02 -12.35 3.54
C PRO A 73 -16.36 -13.53 4.26
N SER A 74 -16.59 -14.74 3.77
CA SER A 74 -15.86 -15.91 4.27
C SER A 74 -14.35 -15.71 4.08
N PRO A 75 -13.52 -15.98 5.10
CA PRO A 75 -12.10 -15.84 4.95
C PRO A 75 -11.56 -16.89 3.97
N PRO A 76 -10.54 -16.54 3.18
CA PRO A 76 -9.86 -17.50 2.31
C PRO A 76 -9.17 -18.60 3.14
N ALA A 77 -8.96 -19.77 2.52
CA ALA A 77 -8.14 -20.81 3.12
C ALA A 77 -6.71 -20.29 3.37
N CYS A 78 -6.03 -20.86 4.36
CA CYS A 78 -4.63 -20.50 4.68
C CYS A 78 -4.44 -19.02 5.08
N PHE A 79 -5.49 -18.37 5.56
CA PHE A 79 -5.51 -16.93 5.85
C PHE A 79 -4.29 -16.46 6.66
N TYR A 80 -4.00 -17.10 7.80
CA TYR A 80 -2.90 -16.66 8.67
C TYR A 80 -1.54 -16.82 8.00
N THR A 81 -1.33 -17.94 7.31
CA THR A 81 -0.07 -18.19 6.59
C THR A 81 0.22 -17.11 5.55
N VAL A 82 -0.80 -16.69 4.80
CA VAL A 82 -0.66 -15.64 3.79
C VAL A 82 -0.45 -14.26 4.42
N VAL A 83 -1.19 -13.96 5.49
CA VAL A 83 -1.05 -12.69 6.21
C VAL A 83 0.32 -12.57 6.88
N ASP A 84 0.83 -13.66 7.46
CA ASP A 84 2.14 -13.68 8.11
C ASP A 84 3.28 -13.54 7.08
N ALA A 85 3.17 -14.16 5.90
CA ALA A 85 4.11 -13.97 4.79
C ALA A 85 4.12 -12.51 4.27
N PHE A 86 3.00 -11.80 4.35
CA PHE A 86 2.95 -10.38 4.05
C PHE A 86 3.59 -9.52 5.15
N ARG A 87 3.33 -9.85 6.42
CA ARG A 87 3.93 -9.15 7.57
C ARG A 87 5.44 -9.34 7.64
N SER A 88 5.97 -10.50 7.22
CA SER A 88 7.41 -10.78 7.16
C SER A 88 8.11 -10.05 6.00
N GLY A 89 7.35 -9.52 5.03
CA GLY A 89 7.90 -8.91 3.82
C GLY A 89 8.25 -9.91 2.72
N ASP A 90 7.96 -11.21 2.89
CA ASP A 90 8.12 -12.23 1.85
C ASP A 90 7.14 -12.03 0.68
N PHE A 91 6.06 -11.30 0.93
CA PHE A 91 5.02 -10.98 -0.03
C PHE A 91 4.92 -9.48 -0.28
N LEU A 92 5.37 -9.02 -1.46
CA LEU A 92 5.56 -7.58 -1.73
C LEU A 92 4.41 -6.91 -2.49
N ASN A 93 3.38 -7.63 -2.93
CA ASN A 93 2.29 -7.03 -3.72
C ASN A 93 1.11 -6.61 -2.82
N PRO A 94 0.98 -5.34 -2.42
CA PRO A 94 -0.09 -4.90 -1.53
C PRO A 94 -1.48 -4.97 -2.18
N PHE A 95 -1.57 -5.15 -3.51
CA PHE A 95 -2.84 -5.24 -4.25
C PHE A 95 -3.43 -6.64 -4.29
N PHE A 96 -2.73 -7.65 -3.77
CA PHE A 96 -3.21 -9.02 -3.70
C PHE A 96 -4.42 -9.19 -2.77
N PHE A 97 -4.46 -8.43 -1.68
CA PHE A 97 -5.51 -8.54 -0.68
C PHE A 97 -6.81 -7.93 -1.20
N ASP A 98 -7.75 -8.81 -1.53
CA ASP A 98 -9.13 -8.45 -1.81
C ASP A 98 -9.95 -8.35 -0.51
N LYS A 99 -11.25 -8.07 -0.67
CA LYS A 99 -12.18 -7.92 0.44
C LYS A 99 -12.27 -9.15 1.35
N THR A 100 -11.97 -10.35 0.84
CA THR A 100 -11.99 -11.58 1.65
C THR A 100 -10.85 -11.61 2.66
N TYR A 101 -9.78 -10.85 2.42
CA TYR A 101 -8.69 -10.66 3.36
C TYR A 101 -8.86 -9.42 4.24
N TYR A 102 -8.90 -8.23 3.64
CA TYR A 102 -8.75 -7.00 4.42
C TYR A 102 -9.98 -6.64 5.26
N LEU A 103 -11.15 -7.27 5.00
CA LEU A 103 -12.32 -7.12 5.88
C LEU A 103 -12.28 -8.07 7.07
N GLN A 104 -11.36 -9.04 7.12
CA GLN A 104 -11.23 -9.90 8.30
C GLN A 104 -10.52 -9.10 9.41
N PRO A 105 -11.10 -9.01 10.62
CA PRO A 105 -10.43 -8.32 11.71
C PRO A 105 -9.08 -8.96 12.09
N GLU A 106 -8.91 -10.27 11.87
CA GLU A 106 -7.65 -11.00 12.02
C GLU A 106 -6.51 -10.49 11.12
N PHE A 107 -6.83 -9.76 10.04
CA PHE A 107 -5.86 -9.09 9.20
C PHE A 107 -5.07 -8.01 9.98
N PHE A 108 -5.69 -7.44 11.02
CA PHE A 108 -5.14 -6.33 11.79
C PHE A 108 -4.44 -6.82 13.07
N PRO A 109 -3.18 -6.43 13.34
CA PRO A 109 -2.38 -6.97 14.44
C PRO A 109 -2.98 -6.85 15.85
N LEU A 110 -3.85 -5.86 16.06
CA LEU A 110 -4.42 -5.58 17.39
C LEU A 110 -5.74 -6.31 17.64
N PHE A 111 -6.32 -6.99 16.66
CA PHE A 111 -7.63 -7.60 16.83
C PHE A 111 -7.64 -8.67 17.92
N GLU A 112 -6.73 -9.66 17.85
CA GLU A 112 -6.75 -10.75 18.82
C GLU A 112 -6.38 -10.29 20.23
N ARG A 113 -5.46 -9.31 20.34
CA ARG A 113 -4.98 -8.78 21.62
C ARG A 113 -5.95 -7.81 22.28
N GLU A 114 -6.53 -6.90 21.51
CA GLU A 114 -7.31 -5.76 22.03
C GLU A 114 -8.77 -5.83 21.57
N GLY A 115 -9.01 -6.14 20.29
CA GLY A 115 -10.35 -6.26 19.73
C GLY A 115 -11.18 -7.34 20.40
N LEU A 116 -10.68 -8.58 20.47
CA LEU A 116 -11.41 -9.70 21.09
C LEU A 116 -11.72 -9.45 22.57
N ALA A 117 -10.80 -8.83 23.31
CA ALA A 117 -11.03 -8.46 24.70
C ALA A 117 -12.21 -7.49 24.84
N ALA A 118 -12.30 -6.49 23.96
CA ALA A 118 -13.42 -5.55 23.92
C ALA A 118 -14.77 -6.25 23.68
N TRP A 119 -14.80 -7.27 22.82
CA TRP A 119 -16.01 -8.05 22.52
C TRP A 119 -16.40 -9.03 23.63
N LYS A 120 -15.42 -9.68 24.26
CA LYS A 120 -15.65 -10.63 25.37
C LYS A 120 -16.15 -9.93 26.62
N TYR A 121 -15.63 -8.73 26.90
CA TYR A 121 -15.88 -7.99 28.12
C TYR A 121 -16.38 -6.59 27.79
N PRO A 122 -17.61 -6.48 27.24
CA PRO A 122 -18.15 -5.22 26.76
C PRO A 122 -18.38 -4.26 27.94
N SER A 123 -17.49 -3.29 28.16
CA SER A 123 -17.73 -2.20 29.11
C SER A 123 -18.25 -0.95 28.38
N ALA A 124 -19.12 -0.16 29.02
CA ALA A 124 -19.72 1.01 28.38
C ALA A 124 -18.70 2.04 27.86
N GLY A 125 -17.49 2.06 28.44
CA GLY A 125 -16.40 2.98 28.08
C GLY A 125 -15.49 2.50 26.93
N VAL A 126 -15.69 1.29 26.41
CA VAL A 126 -14.85 0.72 25.33
C VAL A 126 -15.38 1.09 23.93
N TRP A 127 -16.58 1.66 23.84
CA TRP A 127 -17.22 2.02 22.57
C TRP A 127 -17.01 3.49 22.24
N GLY A 128 -16.47 3.75 21.06
CA GLY A 128 -16.21 5.11 20.57
C GLY A 128 -17.23 5.57 19.53
N ALA A 129 -17.54 6.86 19.55
CA ALA A 129 -18.26 7.52 18.46
C ALA A 129 -17.34 7.90 17.30
N VAL A 130 -16.02 7.93 17.51
CA VAL A 130 -15.02 8.24 16.48
C VAL A 130 -13.74 7.46 16.78
N GLY A 131 -13.09 6.95 15.75
CA GLY A 131 -11.81 6.26 15.84
C GLY A 131 -11.46 5.55 14.54
N TYR A 132 -10.26 5.78 14.04
CA TYR A 132 -9.77 5.16 12.81
C TYR A 132 -8.29 4.80 12.93
N GLY A 133 -7.84 3.89 12.08
CA GLY A 133 -6.43 3.51 11.94
C GLY A 133 -6.10 3.16 10.49
N ALA A 134 -4.82 2.93 10.20
CA ALA A 134 -4.37 2.32 8.96
C ALA A 134 -3.56 1.05 9.19
N HIS A 135 -3.64 0.14 8.21
CA HIS A 135 -2.73 -0.99 8.10
C HIS A 135 -2.16 -1.08 6.67
N PRO A 136 -0.83 -1.16 6.51
CA PRO A 136 0.17 -0.88 7.55
C PRO A 136 0.11 0.60 7.99
N SER A 137 0.52 0.87 9.23
CA SER A 137 0.62 2.23 9.78
C SER A 137 1.96 2.91 9.47
N SER A 138 2.91 2.17 8.88
CA SER A 138 4.18 2.69 8.41
C SER A 138 4.56 1.99 7.11
N LEU A 139 5.02 2.76 6.13
CA LEU A 139 5.46 2.30 4.83
C LEU A 139 6.87 2.83 4.59
N SER A 140 7.75 1.99 4.03
CA SER A 140 9.12 2.38 3.69
C SER A 140 9.46 1.92 2.28
N PHE A 141 10.00 2.83 1.47
CA PHE A 141 10.34 2.57 0.08
C PHE A 141 11.74 3.07 -0.26
N SER A 142 12.39 2.40 -1.20
CA SER A 142 13.62 2.87 -1.84
C SER A 142 13.35 3.12 -3.32
N LEU A 143 13.67 4.32 -3.81
CA LEU A 143 13.41 4.76 -5.17
C LEU A 143 14.67 5.33 -5.81
N LEU A 144 14.82 5.14 -7.11
CA LEU A 144 15.75 5.92 -7.94
C LEU A 144 15.07 7.24 -8.38
N PRO A 145 15.86 8.26 -8.78
CA PRO A 145 15.31 9.46 -9.41
C PRO A 145 14.40 9.12 -10.59
N GLY A 146 13.27 9.86 -10.70
CA GLY A 146 12.24 9.63 -11.71
C GLY A 146 11.38 8.36 -11.53
N GLN A 147 11.71 7.48 -10.58
CA GLN A 147 10.96 6.26 -10.36
C GLN A 147 9.58 6.54 -9.75
N ARG A 148 8.61 5.67 -10.10
CA ARG A 148 7.30 5.62 -9.46
C ARG A 148 7.05 4.27 -8.82
N ILE A 149 6.30 4.26 -7.74
CA ILE A 149 5.79 3.05 -7.08
C ILE A 149 4.30 3.23 -6.75
N ARG A 150 3.57 2.12 -6.76
CA ARG A 150 2.20 2.05 -6.27
C ARG A 150 2.13 1.16 -5.07
N THR A 151 1.34 1.57 -4.09
CA THR A 151 1.08 0.79 -2.88
C THR A 151 -0.38 0.94 -2.46
N ARG A 152 -0.79 0.11 -1.51
CA ARG A 152 -2.12 0.14 -0.89
C ARG A 152 -1.96 0.06 0.61
N LEU A 153 -2.77 0.83 1.31
CA LEU A 153 -3.04 0.65 2.73
C LEU A 153 -4.54 0.47 2.95
N PHE A 154 -4.93 0.12 4.16
CA PHE A 154 -6.30 -0.12 4.55
C PHE A 154 -6.67 0.82 5.70
N ILE A 155 -7.56 1.76 5.45
CA ILE A 155 -8.13 2.63 6.50
C ILE A 155 -9.31 1.90 7.12
N PHE A 156 -9.35 1.78 8.44
CA PHE A 156 -10.38 1.04 9.15
C PHE A 156 -10.89 1.80 10.36
N SER A 157 -12.14 1.52 10.75
CA SER A 157 -12.68 1.97 12.03
C SER A 157 -11.96 1.25 13.16
N SER A 158 -11.45 1.98 14.15
CA SER A 158 -10.84 1.38 15.34
C SER A 158 -11.80 0.38 16.00
N MET A 159 -11.28 -0.54 16.81
CA MET A 159 -12.13 -1.53 17.47
C MET A 159 -13.17 -0.85 18.37
N GLY A 160 -14.43 -1.24 18.24
CA GLY A 160 -15.51 -0.74 19.09
C GLY A 160 -16.22 0.53 18.60
N ILE A 161 -16.03 0.93 17.34
CA ILE A 161 -16.69 2.12 16.80
C ILE A 161 -18.10 1.80 16.33
N ARG A 162 -19.05 2.65 16.75
CA ARG A 162 -20.50 2.49 16.54
C ARG A 162 -21.07 3.30 15.38
N THR A 163 -20.26 4.18 14.82
CA THR A 163 -20.70 5.20 13.87
C THR A 163 -20.04 5.03 12.51
N TYR A 164 -20.68 5.60 11.50
CA TYR A 164 -20.10 5.80 10.19
C TYR A 164 -19.22 7.05 10.22
N GLN A 165 -18.05 6.98 9.59
CA GLN A 165 -17.07 8.04 9.63
C GLN A 165 -16.72 8.49 8.21
N GLY A 166 -17.08 9.73 7.87
CA GLY A 166 -16.69 10.33 6.60
C GLY A 166 -15.33 10.98 6.69
N MET A 167 -14.48 10.72 5.70
CA MET A 167 -13.11 11.23 5.65
C MET A 167 -12.54 11.24 4.23
N ARG A 168 -11.46 11.99 4.05
CA ARG A 168 -10.54 11.81 2.91
C ARG A 168 -9.10 11.79 3.40
N ILE A 169 -8.21 11.17 2.63
CA ILE A 169 -6.78 11.12 2.93
C ILE A 169 -6.06 12.17 2.10
N ALA A 170 -5.10 12.85 2.71
CA ALA A 170 -4.17 13.74 2.03
C ALA A 170 -2.74 13.47 2.51
N PRO A 171 -1.73 13.62 1.64
CA PRO A 171 -0.35 13.67 2.09
C PRO A 171 -0.09 14.97 2.87
N PHE A 172 0.85 14.90 3.80
CA PHE A 172 1.38 16.02 4.55
C PHE A 172 2.89 15.83 4.69
N PHE A 173 3.66 16.80 4.22
CA PHE A 173 5.11 16.82 4.37
C PHE A 173 5.47 17.75 5.54
N PRO A 174 6.10 17.25 6.61
CA PRO A 174 6.59 18.11 7.69
C PRO A 174 7.63 19.14 7.21
N ASN A 175 8.42 18.78 6.20
CA ASN A 175 9.34 19.68 5.51
C ASN A 175 8.79 20.04 4.12
N PRO A 176 8.40 21.29 3.84
CA PRO A 176 7.86 21.69 2.55
C PRO A 176 8.79 21.46 1.35
N VAL A 177 10.12 21.40 1.58
CA VAL A 177 11.08 21.10 0.50
C VAL A 177 10.88 19.67 -0.04
N ASP A 178 10.51 18.73 0.83
CA ASP A 178 10.27 17.33 0.47
C ASP A 178 9.11 17.18 -0.54
N GLU A 179 8.14 18.10 -0.51
CA GLU A 179 6.99 18.09 -1.44
C GLU A 179 7.40 18.43 -2.88
N ALA A 180 8.46 19.22 -3.07
CA ALA A 180 9.03 19.49 -4.39
C ALA A 180 9.81 18.28 -4.96
N HIS A 181 10.22 17.38 -4.08
CA HIS A 181 11.11 16.26 -4.35
C HIS A 181 10.33 14.97 -4.62
N VAL A 182 9.19 14.78 -3.95
CA VAL A 182 8.31 13.63 -4.13
C VAL A 182 6.85 14.05 -4.22
N THR A 183 6.16 13.53 -5.24
CA THR A 183 4.70 13.62 -5.34
C THR A 183 4.07 12.36 -4.76
N ILE A 184 3.13 12.52 -3.82
CA ILE A 184 2.28 11.45 -3.32
C ILE A 184 0.84 11.73 -3.77
N SER A 185 0.28 10.85 -4.59
CA SER A 185 -1.09 10.95 -5.09
C SER A 185 -1.97 9.89 -4.45
N ILE A 186 -3.07 10.32 -3.84
CA ILE A 186 -4.12 9.42 -3.36
C ILE A 186 -5.05 9.12 -4.53
N LEU A 187 -5.17 7.84 -4.88
CA LEU A 187 -5.93 7.40 -6.05
C LEU A 187 -7.38 7.09 -5.68
N GLY A 188 -8.28 7.29 -6.66
CA GLY A 188 -9.69 6.96 -6.52
C GLY A 188 -10.43 7.81 -5.49
N LYS A 189 -11.46 7.23 -4.87
CA LYS A 189 -12.35 7.96 -3.94
C LYS A 189 -11.64 8.44 -2.68
N ALA A 190 -10.53 7.79 -2.29
CA ALA A 190 -9.85 8.11 -1.05
C ALA A 190 -9.30 9.55 -0.97
N GLY A 191 -9.01 10.17 -2.13
CA GLY A 191 -8.56 11.57 -2.20
C GLY A 191 -9.69 12.60 -2.05
N ASN A 192 -10.92 12.23 -2.44
CA ASN A 192 -12.07 13.13 -2.50
C ASN A 192 -12.99 12.94 -1.28
N GLY A 193 -13.21 11.70 -0.87
CA GLY A 193 -14.10 11.36 0.24
C GLY A 193 -14.55 9.91 0.19
N PHE A 194 -14.59 9.28 1.36
CA PHE A 194 -15.17 7.96 1.56
C PHE A 194 -15.74 7.84 2.97
N ILE A 195 -16.54 6.80 3.18
CA ILE A 195 -17.15 6.48 4.47
C ILE A 195 -16.61 5.15 4.95
N VAL A 196 -16.13 5.12 6.19
CA VAL A 196 -15.77 3.90 6.90
C VAL A 196 -16.90 3.52 7.83
N GLY A 197 -17.37 2.29 7.73
CA GLY A 197 -18.47 1.77 8.54
C GLY A 197 -18.07 1.47 9.99
N PRO A 198 -19.05 1.31 10.89
CA PRO A 198 -18.79 0.87 12.25
C PRO A 198 -18.29 -0.58 12.28
N ASN A 199 -17.68 -0.96 13.40
CA ASN A 199 -17.43 -2.36 13.71
C ASN A 199 -18.12 -2.83 14.99
N PHE A 200 -18.93 -2.02 15.65
CA PHE A 200 -19.75 -2.43 16.79
C PHE A 200 -21.23 -2.09 16.57
N PRO A 201 -22.18 -2.97 16.93
CA PRO A 201 -22.04 -4.30 17.57
C PRO A 201 -21.75 -5.44 16.60
N LYS A 202 -21.50 -5.14 15.32
CA LYS A 202 -20.99 -6.09 14.33
C LYS A 202 -20.10 -5.36 13.33
N PHE A 203 -19.23 -6.10 12.67
CA PHE A 203 -18.39 -5.56 11.62
C PHE A 203 -19.23 -5.21 10.39
N SER A 204 -19.38 -3.93 10.08
CA SER A 204 -20.02 -3.50 8.84
C SER A 204 -19.20 -3.97 7.64
N SER A 205 -19.84 -4.36 6.54
CA SER A 205 -19.13 -4.63 5.26
C SER A 205 -18.27 -3.45 4.74
N MET A 206 -18.41 -2.24 5.29
CA MET A 206 -17.64 -1.05 4.94
C MET A 206 -16.63 -0.62 6.02
N TRP A 207 -16.40 -1.44 7.07
CA TRP A 207 -15.56 -1.08 8.22
C TRP A 207 -14.07 -0.88 7.90
N VAL A 208 -13.65 -1.28 6.68
CA VAL A 208 -12.33 -1.05 6.10
C VAL A 208 -12.48 -0.54 4.67
N GLN A 209 -11.66 0.43 4.30
CA GLN A 209 -11.56 0.98 2.96
C GLN A 209 -10.11 0.90 2.47
N PRO A 210 -9.84 0.25 1.31
CA PRO A 210 -8.53 0.29 0.71
C PRO A 210 -8.23 1.68 0.15
N VAL A 211 -6.99 2.15 0.35
CA VAL A 211 -6.49 3.43 -0.15
C VAL A 211 -5.26 3.15 -1.00
N ASP A 212 -5.41 3.41 -2.30
CA ASP A 212 -4.35 3.25 -3.29
C ASP A 212 -3.54 4.53 -3.38
N ILE A 213 -2.21 4.38 -3.40
CA ILE A 213 -1.27 5.50 -3.35
C ILE A 213 -0.26 5.32 -4.47
N GLU A 214 -0.02 6.38 -5.23
CA GLU A 214 1.11 6.47 -6.15
C GLU A 214 2.14 7.44 -5.58
N ILE A 215 3.40 7.02 -5.55
CA ILE A 215 4.53 7.84 -5.10
C ILE A 215 5.48 7.98 -6.29
N ARG A 216 5.89 9.21 -6.59
CA ARG A 216 6.80 9.52 -7.69
C ARG A 216 7.93 10.41 -7.20
N ALA A 217 9.17 9.96 -7.40
CA ALA A 217 10.37 10.77 -7.17
C ALA A 217 10.61 11.72 -8.35
N ALA A 218 11.07 12.95 -8.07
CA ALA A 218 11.53 13.87 -9.10
C ALA A 218 12.75 13.31 -9.86
N GLU A 219 12.99 13.78 -11.08
CA GLU A 219 14.07 13.24 -11.94
C GLU A 219 15.47 13.67 -11.50
N ASN A 220 15.63 14.83 -10.85
CA ASN A 220 16.93 15.39 -10.48
C ASN A 220 17.13 15.49 -8.96
N ILE A 221 16.47 14.61 -8.21
CA ILE A 221 16.51 14.59 -6.75
C ILE A 221 17.83 14.00 -6.24
N PRO A 222 18.55 14.67 -5.31
CA PRO A 222 19.76 14.09 -4.72
C PRO A 222 19.43 12.91 -3.80
N PRO A 223 20.40 12.02 -3.50
CA PRO A 223 20.20 10.94 -2.53
C PRO A 223 19.88 11.49 -1.14
N GLU A 224 18.73 11.11 -0.59
CA GLU A 224 18.25 11.57 0.71
C GLU A 224 17.15 10.65 1.27
N THR A 225 16.71 10.91 2.51
CA THR A 225 15.56 10.23 3.12
C THR A 225 14.50 11.25 3.49
N LEU A 226 13.31 11.08 2.91
CA LEU A 226 12.16 11.96 3.06
C LEU A 226 11.10 11.28 3.92
N ARG A 227 10.32 12.09 4.64
CA ARG A 227 9.20 11.61 5.45
C ARG A 227 7.92 12.35 5.08
N ALA A 228 6.88 11.59 4.79
CA ALA A 228 5.54 12.10 4.63
C ALA A 228 4.61 11.42 5.64
N ARG A 229 3.55 12.13 5.99
CA ARG A 229 2.43 11.61 6.78
C ARG A 229 1.20 11.58 5.90
N LEU A 230 0.39 10.55 6.03
CA LEU A 230 -0.98 10.60 5.53
C LEU A 230 -1.85 11.16 6.64
N VAL A 231 -2.63 12.19 6.35
CA VAL A 231 -3.51 12.86 7.30
C VAL A 231 -4.96 12.71 6.88
N VAL A 232 -5.83 12.56 7.88
CA VAL A 232 -7.27 12.59 7.67
C VAL A 232 -7.74 14.04 7.55
N LYS A 233 -8.52 14.32 6.52
CA LYS A 233 -9.20 15.60 6.29
C LYS A 233 -10.70 15.36 6.17
N SER A 234 -11.46 16.46 6.27
CA SER A 234 -12.92 16.40 6.11
C SER A 234 -13.21 15.89 4.69
N PRO A 235 -14.19 14.99 4.53
CA PRO A 235 -14.60 14.55 3.20
C PRO A 235 -15.09 15.76 2.39
N GLU A 236 -15.11 15.65 1.06
CA GLU A 236 -15.80 16.63 0.22
C GLU A 236 -17.30 16.70 0.57
N SER A 237 -17.90 17.88 0.38
CA SER A 237 -19.29 18.17 0.78
C SER A 237 -20.29 17.13 0.29
N ALA A 238 -20.15 16.65 -0.95
CA ALA A 238 -21.05 15.63 -1.51
C ALA A 238 -21.01 14.30 -0.73
N THR A 239 -19.83 13.87 -0.26
CA THR A 239 -19.69 12.66 0.56
C THR A 239 -20.21 12.90 1.97
N ASP A 240 -19.99 14.10 2.51
CA ASP A 240 -20.47 14.48 3.84
C ASP A 240 -21.99 14.52 3.90
N GLU A 241 -22.63 15.20 2.94
CA GLU A 241 -24.08 15.28 2.77
C GLU A 241 -24.69 13.87 2.58
N GLN A 242 -24.08 13.02 1.75
CA GLN A 242 -24.53 11.63 1.60
C GLN A 242 -24.46 10.85 2.92
N GLY A 243 -23.41 11.06 3.71
CA GLY A 243 -23.26 10.44 5.03
C GLY A 243 -24.34 10.89 6.01
N ILE A 244 -24.59 12.20 6.07
CA ILE A 244 -25.63 12.81 6.91
C ILE A 244 -27.02 12.31 6.51
N GLU A 245 -27.35 12.34 5.22
CA GLU A 245 -28.64 11.92 4.69
C GLU A 245 -28.90 10.43 4.98
N LYS A 246 -27.90 9.58 4.72
CA LYS A 246 -28.08 8.12 4.80
C LYS A 246 -28.06 7.59 6.23
N TYR A 247 -27.23 8.14 7.11
CA TYR A 247 -26.97 7.55 8.43
C TYR A 247 -27.37 8.46 9.60
N GLY A 248 -27.76 9.72 9.34
CA GLY A 248 -28.28 10.65 10.33
C GLY A 248 -27.35 10.82 11.54
N SER A 249 -27.88 10.63 12.75
CA SER A 249 -27.11 10.74 14.01
C SER A 249 -26.03 9.69 14.21
N ASN A 250 -25.96 8.66 13.36
CA ASN A 250 -24.91 7.65 13.40
C ASN A 250 -23.72 8.01 12.49
N TYR A 251 -23.70 9.18 11.87
CA TYR A 251 -22.60 9.67 11.03
C TYR A 251 -21.81 10.79 11.70
N PHE A 252 -20.48 10.74 11.55
CA PHE A 252 -19.55 11.76 12.03
C PHE A 252 -18.49 12.08 10.98
N PRO A 253 -18.19 13.37 10.73
CA PRO A 253 -16.99 13.75 10.00
C PRO A 253 -15.77 13.47 10.89
N ALA A 254 -14.86 12.62 10.41
CA ALA A 254 -13.76 12.10 11.24
C ALA A 254 -12.75 13.16 11.71
N THR A 255 -12.80 14.37 11.13
CA THR A 255 -12.00 15.53 11.52
C THR A 255 -12.48 16.24 12.78
N ALA A 256 -13.68 15.93 13.28
CA ALA A 256 -14.16 16.47 14.56
C ALA A 256 -13.32 16.00 15.76
N TYR A 257 -12.58 14.90 15.61
CA TYR A 257 -11.61 14.44 16.60
C TYR A 257 -10.24 15.07 16.31
N VAL A 258 -10.07 16.30 16.82
CA VAL A 258 -8.89 17.15 16.58
C VAL A 258 -7.71 16.68 17.44
N GLY A 259 -6.96 15.74 16.91
CA GLY A 259 -5.51 15.68 17.08
C GLY A 259 -4.96 15.37 15.69
N GLU A 260 -3.80 15.88 15.32
CA GLU A 260 -3.12 15.54 14.06
C GLU A 260 -2.69 14.06 14.05
N ARG A 261 -3.65 13.14 14.10
CA ARG A 261 -3.42 11.71 14.02
C ARG A 261 -3.22 11.39 12.56
N SER A 262 -1.96 11.15 12.22
CA SER A 262 -1.60 10.56 10.95
C SER A 262 -1.90 9.07 11.01
N PRO A 263 -2.88 8.55 10.24
CA PRO A 263 -3.13 7.12 10.20
C PRO A 263 -1.92 6.31 9.73
N ALA A 264 -1.06 6.87 8.88
CA ALA A 264 0.15 6.20 8.43
C ALA A 264 1.31 7.17 8.11
N GLU A 265 2.54 6.74 8.38
CA GLU A 265 3.78 7.40 7.97
C GLU A 265 4.38 6.72 6.74
N ILE A 266 4.96 7.51 5.83
CA ILE A 266 5.67 7.04 4.64
C ILE A 266 7.10 7.55 4.73
N THR A 267 8.06 6.64 4.69
CA THR A 267 9.50 6.93 4.55
C THR A 267 9.95 6.58 3.14
N ILE A 268 10.60 7.51 2.45
CA ILE A 268 11.12 7.32 1.09
C ILE A 268 12.62 7.56 1.12
N THR A 269 13.40 6.58 0.71
CA THR A 269 14.86 6.70 0.54
C THR A 269 15.18 6.80 -0.93
N ILE A 270 15.79 7.92 -1.34
CA ILE A 270 16.30 8.12 -2.69
C ILE A 270 17.70 7.54 -2.79
N LEU A 271 17.87 6.59 -3.70
CA LEU A 271 19.14 5.95 -3.98
C LEU A 271 19.94 6.75 -5.03
N PRO A 272 21.28 6.70 -5.00
CA PRO A 272 22.09 7.31 -6.04
C PRO A 272 21.82 6.68 -7.42
N GLU A 273 21.87 7.49 -8.47
CA GLU A 273 21.94 6.98 -9.85
C GLU A 273 23.18 6.09 -10.01
N LYS A 274 23.02 5.00 -10.75
CA LYS A 274 24.10 4.06 -11.05
C LYS A 274 24.93 4.52 -12.24
#